data_AF-A0AAW0CGH4-F1
#
_entry.id   AF-A0AAW0CGH4-F1
#
_cell.length_a   1.000
_cell.length_b   1.000
_cell.length_c   1.000
_cell.angle_alpha   90.00
_cell.angle_beta   90.00
_cell.angle_gamma   90.00
#
_symmetry.space_group_name_H-M   'P 1'
#
loop_
_entity.id
_entity.type
_entity.pdbx_description
1 polymer ?
#
loop_
_entity_poly.entity_id
_entity_poly.type
_entity_poly.pdbx_seq_one_letter_code
_entity_poly.pdbx_strand_id
1 'polypeptide(L)'
;MAEAAAGFLGAAATVGAATLAAGVGFTGRHENSLREEIQATKKSTADFMENLQSGDVTGEEERLFWETRAEAIKTERKYSRALDRYKTASWLKSPIDKYNKKTEVRRKKRLTRRYNQSLESLNESMYSGSDTSSTMAAAGSPPGSNASAERNLRMERRSCGKRIYAKLRPARTYR
;
A
#
# COMPACT_ATOMS: atom_id res chain seq x y z
N MET A 1 -43.61 18.95 -27.52
CA MET A 1 -42.73 19.00 -26.32
C MET A 1 -42.47 17.62 -25.66
N ALA A 2 -42.95 16.49 -26.22
CA ALA A 2 -42.74 15.17 -25.61
C ALA A 2 -41.30 14.61 -25.79
N GLU A 3 -40.61 15.00 -26.87
CA GLU A 3 -39.27 14.48 -27.21
C GLU A 3 -38.16 14.98 -26.27
N ALA A 4 -38.29 16.20 -25.73
CA ALA A 4 -37.34 16.74 -24.75
C ALA A 4 -37.44 16.04 -23.37
N ALA A 5 -38.65 15.60 -22.99
CA ALA A 5 -38.87 14.88 -21.73
C ALA A 5 -38.29 13.45 -21.78
N ALA A 6 -38.36 12.78 -22.92
CA ALA A 6 -37.78 11.46 -23.12
C ALA A 6 -36.24 11.48 -23.08
N GLY A 7 -35.61 12.51 -23.65
CA GLY A 7 -34.15 12.69 -23.63
C GLY A 7 -33.58 12.91 -22.23
N PHE A 8 -34.27 13.70 -21.39
CA PHE A 8 -33.86 13.92 -20.00
C PHE A 8 -33.98 12.67 -19.12
N LEU A 9 -35.05 11.89 -19.28
CA LEU A 9 -35.23 10.63 -18.55
C LEU A 9 -34.19 9.58 -18.95
N GLY A 10 -33.85 9.48 -20.24
CA GLY A 10 -32.79 8.58 -20.72
C GLY A 10 -31.39 8.96 -20.19
N ALA A 11 -31.07 10.25 -20.14
CA ALA A 11 -29.80 10.73 -19.60
C ALA A 11 -29.67 10.49 -18.09
N ALA A 12 -30.75 10.71 -17.32
CA ALA A 12 -30.73 10.44 -15.88
C ALA A 12 -30.56 8.94 -15.56
N ALA A 13 -31.22 8.06 -16.33
CA ALA A 13 -31.10 6.61 -16.16
C ALA A 13 -29.68 6.08 -16.43
N THR A 14 -29.02 6.57 -17.48
CA THR A 14 -27.65 6.15 -17.82
C THR A 14 -26.62 6.63 -16.78
N VAL A 15 -26.75 7.86 -16.28
CA VAL A 15 -25.90 8.37 -15.19
C VAL A 15 -26.13 7.57 -13.90
N GLY A 16 -27.37 7.23 -13.58
CA GLY A 16 -27.71 6.37 -12.44
C GLY A 16 -27.04 5.00 -12.54
N ALA A 17 -27.17 4.31 -13.68
CA ALA A 17 -26.55 3.01 -13.91
C ALA A 17 -25.01 3.06 -13.85
N ALA A 18 -24.38 4.08 -14.45
CA ALA A 18 -22.94 4.23 -14.44
C ALA A 18 -22.36 4.44 -13.03
N THR A 19 -23.03 5.23 -12.18
CA THR A 19 -22.58 5.45 -10.80
C THR A 19 -22.69 4.20 -9.93
N LEU A 20 -23.74 3.40 -10.11
CA LEU A 20 -23.91 2.11 -9.43
C LEU A 20 -22.82 1.11 -9.85
N ALA A 21 -22.60 0.93 -11.16
CA ALA A 21 -21.58 0.05 -11.69
C ALA A 21 -20.16 0.43 -11.21
N ALA A 22 -19.83 1.73 -11.24
CA ALA A 22 -18.55 2.23 -10.73
C ALA A 22 -18.35 1.99 -9.22
N GLY A 23 -19.44 2.03 -8.45
CA GLY A 23 -19.46 1.73 -7.02
C GLY A 23 -19.08 0.27 -6.73
N VAL A 24 -19.75 -0.68 -7.39
CA VAL A 24 -19.54 -2.13 -7.23
C VAL A 24 -18.14 -2.55 -7.68
N GLY A 25 -17.65 -2.02 -8.81
CA GLY A 25 -16.31 -2.32 -9.30
C GLY A 25 -15.20 -1.81 -8.37
N PHE A 26 -15.43 -0.68 -7.69
CA PHE A 26 -14.48 -0.18 -6.69
C PHE A 26 -14.40 -1.12 -5.47
N THR A 27 -15.53 -1.55 -4.93
CA THR A 27 -15.55 -2.43 -3.75
C THR A 27 -14.92 -3.78 -4.05
N GLY A 28 -15.27 -4.43 -5.15
CA GLY A 28 -14.73 -5.75 -5.51
C GLY A 28 -13.20 -5.75 -5.64
N ARG A 29 -12.62 -4.75 -6.33
CA ARG A 29 -11.16 -4.62 -6.44
C ARG A 29 -10.48 -4.42 -5.10
N HIS A 30 -11.08 -3.62 -4.22
CA HIS A 30 -10.49 -3.32 -2.92
C HIS A 30 -10.61 -4.48 -1.92
N GLU A 31 -11.68 -5.28 -1.99
CA GLU A 31 -11.80 -6.54 -1.25
C GLU A 31 -10.77 -7.56 -1.72
N ASN A 32 -10.60 -7.72 -3.03
CA ASN A 32 -9.59 -8.62 -3.58
C ASN A 32 -8.18 -8.21 -3.12
N SER A 33 -7.84 -6.92 -3.27
CA SER A 33 -6.56 -6.43 -2.74
C SER A 33 -6.42 -6.62 -1.24
N LEU A 34 -7.48 -6.47 -0.44
CA LEU A 34 -7.39 -6.75 0.99
C LEU A 34 -7.08 -8.23 1.26
N ARG A 35 -7.68 -9.16 0.51
CA ARG A 35 -7.37 -10.60 0.63
C ARG A 35 -5.92 -10.90 0.26
N GLU A 36 -5.42 -10.30 -0.82
CA GLU A 36 -4.02 -10.42 -1.25
C GLU A 36 -3.05 -9.93 -0.16
N GLU A 37 -3.31 -8.76 0.43
CA GLU A 37 -2.45 -8.19 1.48
C GLU A 37 -2.45 -9.07 2.75
N ILE A 38 -3.61 -9.61 3.15
CA ILE A 38 -3.70 -10.56 4.29
C ILE A 38 -2.92 -11.84 4.00
N GLN A 39 -3.01 -12.36 2.77
CA GLN A 39 -2.25 -13.54 2.35
C GLN A 39 -0.74 -13.25 2.35
N ALA A 40 -0.32 -12.05 1.92
CA ALA A 40 1.07 -11.63 1.96
C ALA A 40 1.60 -11.59 3.40
N THR A 41 0.89 -10.97 4.35
CA THR A 41 1.30 -10.97 5.77
C THR A 41 1.40 -12.39 6.34
N LYS A 42 0.45 -13.27 6.00
CA LYS A 42 0.47 -14.68 6.44
C LYS A 42 1.69 -15.41 5.88
N LYS A 43 1.98 -15.23 4.59
CA LYS A 43 3.15 -15.83 3.93
C LYS A 43 4.43 -15.35 4.60
N SER A 44 4.64 -14.04 4.73
CA SER A 44 5.83 -13.49 5.41
C SER A 44 5.98 -13.99 6.85
N THR A 45 4.86 -14.22 7.56
CA THR A 45 4.89 -14.83 8.90
C THR A 45 5.35 -16.28 8.86
N ALA A 46 4.87 -17.07 7.90
CA ALA A 46 5.28 -18.46 7.75
C ALA A 46 6.77 -18.57 7.40
N ASP A 47 7.22 -17.78 6.40
CA ASP A 47 8.63 -17.73 5.98
C ASP A 47 9.53 -17.33 7.15
N PHE A 48 9.11 -16.34 7.96
CA PHE A 48 9.86 -15.92 9.15
C PHE A 48 9.91 -17.02 10.22
N MET A 49 8.81 -17.75 10.44
CA MET A 49 8.78 -18.85 11.43
C MET A 49 9.70 -20.01 11.04
N GLU A 50 9.85 -20.28 9.74
CA GLU A 50 10.80 -21.28 9.23
C GLU A 50 12.25 -20.86 9.56
N ASN A 51 12.60 -19.60 9.33
CA ASN A 51 13.93 -19.06 9.68
C ASN A 51 14.18 -18.97 11.19
N LEU A 52 13.13 -18.72 11.97
CA LEU A 52 13.26 -18.71 13.43
C LEU A 52 13.64 -20.11 13.96
N GLN A 53 13.18 -21.17 13.29
CA GLN A 53 13.52 -22.55 13.64
C GLN A 53 14.95 -22.93 13.23
N SER A 54 15.51 -22.33 12.18
CA SER A 54 16.91 -22.57 11.79
C SER A 54 17.93 -21.91 12.73
N GLY A 55 17.49 -20.93 13.54
CA GLY A 55 18.33 -20.22 14.50
C GLY A 55 19.10 -19.03 13.92
N ASP A 56 18.79 -18.63 12.69
CA ASP A 56 19.49 -17.56 11.97
C ASP A 56 18.98 -16.14 12.31
N VAL A 57 18.02 -16.02 13.23
CA VAL A 57 17.36 -14.77 13.57
C VAL A 57 17.81 -14.26 14.94
N THR A 58 18.28 -13.02 15.00
CA THR A 58 18.61 -12.38 16.28
C THR A 58 17.35 -11.95 17.04
N GLY A 59 17.44 -11.85 18.37
CA GLY A 59 16.30 -11.41 19.18
C GLY A 59 15.80 -9.98 18.86
N GLU A 60 16.66 -9.11 18.32
CA GLU A 60 16.25 -7.78 17.87
C GLU A 60 15.44 -7.82 16.57
N GLU A 61 15.88 -8.63 15.60
CA GLU A 61 15.16 -8.86 14.35
C GLU A 61 13.80 -9.50 14.59
N GLU A 62 13.74 -10.48 15.51
CA GLU A 62 12.49 -11.09 15.92
C GLU A 62 11.52 -10.06 16.51
N ARG A 63 11.98 -9.23 17.45
CA ARG A 63 11.15 -8.16 18.02
C ARG A 63 10.64 -7.23 16.93
N LEU A 64 11.52 -6.76 16.05
CA LEU A 64 11.16 -5.83 14.98
C LEU A 64 10.15 -6.43 14.00
N PHE A 65 10.31 -7.72 13.67
CA PHE A 65 9.38 -8.45 12.83
C PHE A 65 7.98 -8.50 13.45
N TRP A 66 7.88 -8.91 14.72
CA TRP A 66 6.59 -9.01 15.42
C TRP A 66 5.90 -7.65 15.59
N GLU A 67 6.65 -6.59 15.89
CA GLU A 67 6.13 -5.23 15.95
C GLU A 67 5.57 -4.77 14.59
N THR A 68 6.33 -5.00 13.52
CA THR A 68 5.93 -4.64 12.15
C THR A 68 4.68 -5.42 11.72
N ARG A 69 4.62 -6.71 12.07
CA ARG A 69 3.46 -7.58 11.79
C ARG A 69 2.22 -7.11 12.52
N ALA A 70 2.35 -6.72 13.78
CA ALA A 70 1.24 -6.18 14.56
C ALA A 70 0.66 -4.90 13.91
N GLU A 71 1.53 -4.00 13.43
CA GLU A 71 1.09 -2.80 12.70
C GLU A 71 0.48 -3.15 11.33
N ALA A 72 1.02 -4.12 10.59
CA ALA A 72 0.41 -4.61 9.34
C ALA A 72 -1.04 -5.05 9.57
N ILE A 73 -1.28 -5.99 10.51
CA ILE A 73 -2.62 -6.50 10.86
C ILE A 73 -3.54 -5.36 11.31
N LYS A 74 -3.04 -4.42 12.11
CA LYS A 74 -3.81 -3.27 12.58
C LYS A 74 -4.23 -2.36 11.43
N THR A 75 -3.36 -2.16 10.43
CA THR A 75 -3.71 -1.36 9.25
C THR A 75 -4.66 -2.08 8.29
N GLU A 76 -4.54 -3.40 8.12
CA GLU A 76 -5.52 -4.23 7.39
C GLU A 76 -6.93 -4.09 7.98
N ARG A 77 -7.06 -4.20 9.30
CA ARG A 77 -8.34 -4.00 10.00
C ARG A 77 -8.90 -2.60 9.75
N LYS A 78 -8.04 -1.56 9.77
CA LYS A 78 -8.44 -0.18 9.44
C LYS A 78 -8.87 -0.04 7.99
N TYR A 79 -8.20 -0.74 7.07
CA TYR A 79 -8.53 -0.74 5.64
C TYR A 79 -9.87 -1.43 5.38
N SER A 80 -10.10 -2.62 5.97
CA SER A 80 -11.39 -3.32 5.96
C SER A 80 -12.53 -2.43 6.45
N ARG A 81 -12.39 -1.83 7.64
CA ARG A 81 -13.43 -0.93 8.20
C ARG A 81 -13.69 0.29 7.32
N ALA A 82 -12.65 0.89 6.72
CA ALA A 82 -12.83 2.01 5.80
C ALA A 82 -13.59 1.58 4.53
N LEU A 83 -13.33 0.37 4.03
CA LEU A 83 -14.03 -0.20 2.89
C LEU A 83 -15.51 -0.44 3.20
N ASP A 84 -15.83 -0.95 4.38
CA ASP A 84 -17.22 -1.15 4.80
C ASP A 84 -17.97 0.18 4.98
N ARG A 85 -17.32 1.19 5.56
CA ARG A 85 -17.88 2.56 5.61
C ARG A 85 -18.12 3.15 4.22
N TYR A 86 -17.23 2.87 3.27
CA TYR A 86 -17.43 3.27 1.88
C TYR A 86 -18.64 2.55 1.29
N LYS A 87 -18.80 1.23 1.48
CA LYS A 87 -19.95 0.45 0.96
C LYS A 87 -21.28 1.03 1.42
N THR A 88 -21.41 1.32 2.72
CA THR A 88 -22.68 1.79 3.32
C THR A 88 -23.03 3.23 2.97
N ALA A 89 -22.06 4.06 2.56
CA ALA A 89 -22.33 5.44 2.15
C ALA A 89 -23.11 5.51 0.83
N SER A 90 -24.08 6.42 0.70
CA SER A 90 -24.86 6.61 -0.52
C SER A 90 -24.31 7.76 -1.36
N TRP A 91 -24.13 7.55 -2.67
CA TRP A 91 -23.81 8.61 -3.62
C TRP A 91 -24.94 9.63 -3.78
N LEU A 92 -26.20 9.20 -3.60
CA LEU A 92 -27.37 10.05 -3.76
C LEU A 92 -27.58 10.98 -2.57
N LYS A 93 -27.31 10.50 -1.34
CA LYS A 93 -27.51 11.29 -0.12
C LYS A 93 -26.34 12.23 0.17
N SER A 94 -25.11 11.78 -0.08
CA SER A 94 -23.91 12.50 0.35
C SER A 94 -22.69 12.19 -0.55
N PRO A 95 -22.63 12.75 -1.77
CA PRO A 95 -21.57 12.44 -2.74
C PRO A 95 -20.18 12.85 -2.25
N ILE A 96 -20.08 13.99 -1.54
CA ILE A 96 -18.83 14.48 -0.96
C ILE A 96 -18.29 13.50 0.10
N ASP A 97 -19.14 13.05 1.01
CA ASP A 97 -18.77 12.05 2.02
C ASP A 97 -18.34 10.72 1.39
N LYS A 98 -19.07 10.25 0.38
CA LYS A 98 -18.71 9.04 -0.36
C LYS A 98 -17.35 9.18 -1.05
N TYR A 99 -17.05 10.35 -1.63
CA TYR A 99 -15.74 10.65 -2.21
C TYR A 99 -14.62 10.67 -1.15
N ASN A 100 -14.86 11.30 0.01
CA ASN A 100 -13.90 11.33 1.11
C ASN A 100 -13.59 9.92 1.61
N LYS A 101 -14.61 9.08 1.78
CA LYS A 101 -14.47 7.66 2.13
C LYS A 101 -13.69 6.89 1.07
N LYS A 102 -13.93 7.14 -0.23
CA LYS A 102 -13.16 6.55 -1.34
C LYS A 102 -11.66 6.87 -1.22
N THR A 103 -11.34 8.13 -0.91
CA THR A 103 -9.96 8.59 -0.72
C THR A 103 -9.33 7.96 0.53
N GLU A 104 -10.10 7.84 1.61
CA GLU A 104 -9.65 7.14 2.82
C GLU A 104 -9.29 5.68 2.55
N VAL A 105 -10.16 4.94 1.85
CA VAL A 105 -9.92 3.54 1.44
C VAL A 105 -8.61 3.42 0.68
N ARG A 106 -8.36 4.30 -0.30
CA ARG A 106 -7.10 4.32 -1.07
C ARG A 106 -5.88 4.60 -0.18
N ARG A 107 -6.00 5.55 0.76
CA ARG A 107 -4.92 5.87 1.70
C ARG A 107 -4.60 4.68 2.61
N LYS A 108 -5.62 4.02 3.14
CA LYS A 108 -5.45 2.84 4.01
C LYS A 108 -4.84 1.66 3.24
N LYS A 109 -5.29 1.38 2.01
CA LYS A 109 -4.66 0.40 1.12
C LYS A 109 -3.15 0.64 0.98
N ARG A 110 -2.75 1.88 0.64
CA ARG A 110 -1.34 2.24 0.46
C ARG A 110 -0.53 2.05 1.74
N LEU A 111 -1.13 2.34 2.90
CA LEU A 111 -0.47 2.17 4.19
C LEU A 111 -0.25 0.69 4.51
N THR A 112 -1.28 -0.16 4.33
CA THR A 112 -1.16 -1.62 4.49
C THR A 112 -0.06 -2.18 3.59
N ARG A 113 -0.06 -1.82 2.31
CA ARG A 113 0.98 -2.26 1.36
C ARG A 113 2.40 -1.89 1.81
N ARG A 114 2.58 -0.70 2.40
CA ARG A 114 3.90 -0.29 2.93
C ARG A 114 4.36 -1.14 4.10
N TYR A 115 3.45 -1.53 4.99
CA TYR A 115 3.80 -2.42 6.11
C TYR A 115 4.12 -3.83 5.60
N ASN A 116 3.40 -4.34 4.61
CA ASN A 116 3.71 -5.63 4.00
C ASN A 116 5.05 -5.62 3.25
N GLN A 117 5.36 -4.56 2.51
CA GLN A 117 6.68 -4.37 1.91
C GLN A 117 7.78 -4.29 2.98
N SER A 118 7.50 -3.69 4.13
CA SER A 118 8.46 -3.67 5.25
C SER A 118 8.71 -5.07 5.82
N LEU A 119 7.66 -5.90 5.97
CA LEU A 119 7.81 -7.29 6.40
C LEU A 119 8.63 -8.11 5.40
N GLU A 120 8.35 -7.96 4.11
CA GLU A 120 9.08 -8.63 3.04
C GLU A 120 10.55 -8.22 3.04
N SER A 121 10.85 -6.92 3.17
CA SER A 121 12.23 -6.43 3.23
C SER A 121 12.99 -6.92 4.47
N LEU A 122 12.30 -7.10 5.61
CA LEU A 122 12.91 -7.67 6.80
C LEU A 122 13.27 -9.13 6.57
N ASN A 123 12.36 -9.92 5.98
CA ASN A 123 12.65 -11.30 5.62
C ASN A 123 13.81 -11.40 4.63
N GLU A 124 13.81 -10.61 3.55
CA GLU A 124 14.90 -10.59 2.56
C GLU A 124 16.26 -10.22 3.17
N SER A 125 16.28 -9.27 4.11
CA SER A 125 17.51 -8.87 4.78
C SER A 125 18.13 -9.98 5.64
N MET A 126 17.31 -10.89 6.17
CA MET A 126 17.77 -12.05 6.93
C MET A 126 18.45 -13.09 6.01
N TYR A 127 17.97 -13.27 4.78
CA TYR A 127 18.59 -14.17 3.81
C TYR A 127 19.88 -13.61 3.19
N SER A 128 19.99 -12.28 3.04
CA SER A 128 21.13 -11.64 2.39
C SER A 128 22.39 -11.56 3.26
N GLY A 129 22.36 -12.08 4.49
CA GLY A 129 23.48 -12.03 5.43
C GLY A 129 24.67 -12.94 5.09
N SER A 130 24.55 -13.86 4.12
CA SER A 130 25.53 -14.95 4.00
C SER A 130 26.46 -14.96 2.78
N ASP A 131 26.32 -14.11 1.75
CA ASP A 131 27.31 -14.11 0.63
C ASP A 131 27.17 -12.94 -0.36
N THR A 132 27.44 -11.70 0.07
CA THR A 132 27.73 -10.62 -0.91
C THR A 132 29.22 -10.31 -0.94
N SER A 133 29.97 -11.20 -1.57
CA SER A 133 31.19 -10.84 -2.28
C SER A 133 30.82 -9.83 -3.36
N SER A 134 31.11 -8.55 -3.11
CA SER A 134 30.97 -7.47 -4.08
C SER A 134 31.98 -7.64 -5.22
N THR A 135 31.67 -8.48 -6.21
CA THR A 135 32.30 -8.40 -7.53
C THR A 135 31.69 -7.21 -8.27
N MET A 136 32.41 -6.08 -8.25
CA MET A 136 32.12 -4.96 -9.12
C MET A 136 32.34 -5.39 -10.57
N ALA A 137 31.28 -5.82 -11.25
CA ALA A 137 31.30 -5.92 -12.70
C ALA A 137 31.39 -4.49 -13.25
N ALA A 138 32.58 -4.13 -13.73
CA ALA A 138 32.80 -2.94 -14.53
C ALA A 138 32.01 -3.09 -15.84
N ALA A 139 30.78 -2.59 -15.86
CA ALA A 139 29.98 -2.49 -17.06
C ALA A 139 30.58 -1.40 -17.95
N GLY A 140 31.21 -1.82 -19.05
CA GLY A 140 31.67 -0.95 -20.11
C GLY A 140 30.53 -0.08 -20.64
N SER A 141 30.84 1.20 -20.79
CA SER A 141 29.94 2.23 -21.29
C SER A 141 29.44 1.94 -22.72
N PRO A 142 28.14 2.04 -23.01
CA PRO A 142 27.68 2.27 -24.38
C PRO A 142 27.93 3.75 -24.76
N PRO A 143 28.45 4.06 -25.95
CA PRO A 143 28.56 5.43 -26.43
C PRO A 143 27.19 5.88 -26.98
N GLY A 144 26.64 6.99 -26.49
CA GLY A 144 25.42 7.55 -27.09
C GLY A 144 24.64 8.56 -26.25
N SER A 145 25.17 9.78 -26.16
CA SER A 145 24.45 11.06 -26.18
C SER A 145 23.08 11.17 -25.49
N ASN A 146 23.05 11.69 -24.25
CA ASN A 146 22.07 12.65 -23.70
C ASN A 146 22.49 13.10 -22.27
N ALA A 147 23.64 13.76 -22.17
CA ALA A 147 24.32 14.06 -20.91
C ALA A 147 23.81 15.29 -20.11
N SER A 148 22.62 15.81 -20.39
CA SER A 148 22.10 17.04 -19.75
C SER A 148 20.90 16.84 -18.81
N ALA A 149 20.26 15.67 -18.79
CA ALA A 149 19.09 15.42 -17.93
C ALA A 149 19.42 14.74 -16.58
N GLU A 150 20.56 14.05 -16.46
CA GLU A 150 20.83 13.20 -15.28
C GLU A 150 21.44 13.92 -14.07
N ARG A 151 21.89 15.18 -14.19
CA ARG A 151 22.47 15.89 -13.05
C ARG A 151 21.45 16.28 -11.97
N ASN A 152 20.16 16.40 -12.31
CA ASN A 152 19.11 16.78 -11.35
C ASN A 152 18.56 15.60 -10.53
N LEU A 153 18.65 14.35 -11.01
CA LEU A 153 18.09 13.19 -10.30
C LEU A 153 19.04 12.60 -9.24
N ARG A 154 20.34 12.93 -9.29
CA ARG A 154 21.33 12.39 -8.35
C ARG A 154 21.36 13.12 -7.00
N MET A 155 20.86 14.37 -6.92
CA MET A 155 20.78 15.08 -5.63
C MET A 155 19.57 14.67 -4.77
N GLU A 156 18.44 14.26 -5.35
CA GLU A 156 17.27 13.90 -4.54
C GLU A 156 17.39 12.54 -3.84
N ARG A 157 18.16 11.59 -4.39
CA ARG A 157 18.26 10.24 -3.82
C ARG A 157 19.08 10.15 -2.53
N ARG A 158 19.89 11.17 -2.20
CA ARG A 158 20.63 11.21 -0.92
C ARG A 158 19.82 11.80 0.25
N SER A 159 18.65 12.40 -0.01
CA SER A 159 17.84 13.05 1.03
C SER A 159 16.72 12.17 1.60
N CYS A 160 16.30 11.11 0.88
CA CYS A 160 15.12 10.32 1.25
C CYS A 160 15.36 9.16 2.22
N GLY A 161 16.60 8.68 2.40
CA GLY A 161 16.88 7.49 3.22
C GLY A 161 16.75 7.71 4.74
N LYS A 162 17.02 8.92 5.25
CA LYS A 162 17.01 9.19 6.70
C LYS A 162 15.70 9.77 7.24
N ARG A 163 14.72 10.12 6.40
CA ARG A 163 13.47 10.77 6.84
C ARG A 163 12.31 9.83 7.13
N ILE A 164 12.37 8.56 6.75
CA ILE A 164 11.23 7.65 6.87
C ILE A 164 11.06 7.14 8.31
N TYR A 165 12.14 6.95 9.06
CA TYR A 165 12.06 6.46 10.45
C TYR A 165 11.68 7.54 11.49
N ALA A 166 11.82 8.83 11.17
CA ALA A 166 11.52 9.91 12.12
C ALA A 166 10.03 10.29 12.21
N LYS A 167 9.17 9.86 11.27
CA LYS A 167 7.76 10.29 11.18
C LYS A 167 6.72 9.29 11.70
N LEU A 168 7.14 8.14 12.22
CA LEU A 168 6.22 7.09 12.69
C LEU A 168 6.14 6.94 14.23
N ARG A 169 6.81 7.78 15.02
CA ARG A 169 6.59 7.80 16.47
C ARG A 169 5.30 8.58 16.79
N PRO A 170 4.25 7.95 17.35
CA PRO A 170 3.17 8.69 18.00
C PRO A 170 3.73 9.41 19.23
N ALA A 171 3.43 10.69 19.38
CA ALA A 171 3.76 11.45 20.57
C ALA A 171 3.16 10.76 21.81
N ARG A 172 4.02 10.26 22.70
CA ARG A 172 3.61 9.83 24.04
C ARG A 172 3.14 11.08 24.80
N THR A 173 1.83 11.26 24.91
CA THR A 173 1.25 12.13 25.94
C THR A 173 1.34 11.38 27.26
N TYR A 174 2.27 11.80 28.13
CA TYR A 174 2.20 11.42 29.54
C TYR A 174 1.01 12.15 30.18
N ARG A 175 0.17 11.39 30.87
CA ARG A 175 -0.87 11.89 31.78
C ARG A 175 -0.63 11.27 33.14
#